data_AF-A0A7Y0FNH6-F1
#
_entry.id   AF-A0A7Y0FNH6-F1
#
_cell.length_a   1.000
_cell.length_b   1.000
_cell.length_c   1.000
_cell.angle_alpha   90.00
_cell.angle_beta   90.00
_cell.angle_gamma   90.00
#
_symmetry.space_group_name_H-M   'P 1'
#
loop_
_entity.id
_entity.type
_entity.pdbx_description
1 polymer ?
#
loop_
_entity_poly.entity_id
_entity_poly.type
_entity_poly.pdbx_seq_one_letter_code
_entity_poly.pdbx_strand_id
1 'polypeptide(L)' 'MISSRITGSHEVMLGKPVVRSTRLTVELLLRKMSEGAMAADLLRMYPQLEMADVEAVAAKR' A
#
# COMPACT_ATOMS: atom_id res chain seq x y z
N MET A 1 5.98 2.61 -15.88
CA MET A 1 4.57 2.19 -16.04
C MET A 1 3.83 2.49 -14.75
N ILE A 2 2.76 3.28 -14.81
CA ILE A 2 1.98 3.70 -13.65
C ILE A 2 1.24 2.45 -13.14
N SER A 3 1.73 1.86 -12.05
CA SER A 3 1.28 0.56 -11.58
C SER A 3 -0.20 0.65 -11.17
N SER A 4 -1.04 -0.14 -11.84
CA SER A 4 -2.50 -0.23 -11.68
C SER A 4 -2.95 -0.69 -10.27
N ARG A 5 -2.02 -0.83 -9.32
CA ARG A 5 -2.18 -1.39 -7.99
C ARG A 5 -2.62 -0.40 -6.91
N ILE A 6 -2.47 0.90 -7.14
CA ILE A 6 -2.97 1.93 -6.21
C ILE A 6 -4.21 2.57 -6.80
N THR A 7 -5.28 2.64 -6.02
CA THR A 7 -6.55 3.29 -6.37
C THR A 7 -6.92 4.34 -5.33
N GLY A 8 -7.64 5.37 -5.74
CA GLY A 8 -8.23 6.36 -4.85
C GLY A 8 -9.60 6.71 -5.41
N SER A 9 -10.63 6.60 -4.58
CA SER A 9 -11.99 7.06 -4.90
C SER A 9 -12.50 7.86 -3.72
N HIS A 10 -13.23 8.95 -3.95
CA HIS A 10 -13.86 9.72 -2.88
C HIS A 10 -14.79 8.85 -2.01
N GLU A 11 -15.34 7.78 -2.61
CA GLU A 11 -16.19 6.79 -1.94
C GLU A 11 -15.40 5.83 -1.03
N VAL A 12 -14.08 5.75 -1.17
CA VAL A 12 -13.21 4.82 -0.43
C VAL A 12 -12.21 5.61 0.41
N MET A 13 -12.29 5.49 1.73
CA MET A 13 -11.36 6.17 2.67
C MET A 13 -11.24 7.69 2.43
N LEU A 14 -12.34 8.35 2.03
CA LEU A 14 -12.40 9.80 1.75
C LEU A 14 -11.41 10.26 0.66
N GLY A 15 -11.14 9.42 -0.34
CA GLY A 15 -10.21 9.74 -1.43
C GLY A 15 -8.74 9.45 -1.14
N LYS A 16 -8.42 8.90 0.05
CA LYS A 16 -7.05 8.49 0.35
C LYS A 16 -6.59 7.38 -0.63
N PRO A 17 -5.34 7.43 -1.11
CA PRO A 17 -4.80 6.37 -1.94
C PRO A 17 -4.66 5.08 -1.13
N VAL A 18 -5.22 3.99 -1.68
CA VAL A 18 -5.21 2.64 -1.09
C VAL A 18 -4.67 1.63 -2.09
N VAL A 19 -4.15 0.51 -1.59
CA VAL A 19 -3.84 -0.65 -2.45
C VAL A 19 -5.15 -1.25 -2.95
N ARG A 20 -5.24 -1.50 -4.27
CA ARG A 20 -6.41 -2.03 -4.97
C ARG A 20 -6.93 -3.29 -4.28
N SER A 21 -8.25 -3.41 -4.19
CA SER A 21 -8.93 -4.55 -3.55
C SER A 21 -8.62 -4.70 -2.05
N THR A 22 -8.02 -3.69 -1.43
CA THR A 22 -7.80 -3.64 0.02
C THR A 22 -8.33 -2.34 0.60
N ARG A 23 -8.31 -2.24 1.93
CA ARG A 23 -8.49 -0.99 2.67
C ARG A 23 -7.19 -0.48 3.30
N LEU A 24 -6.05 -0.93 2.78
CA LEU A 24 -4.73 -0.51 3.25
C LEU A 24 -4.33 0.78 2.52
N THR A 25 -4.22 1.87 3.28
CA THR A 25 -3.77 3.15 2.73
C THR A 25 -2.27 3.11 2.43
N VAL A 26 -1.85 3.84 1.41
CA VAL A 26 -0.42 4.05 1.11
C VAL A 26 0.29 4.65 2.34
N GLU A 27 -0.36 5.60 3.01
CA GLU A 27 0.11 6.24 4.24
C GLU A 27 0.41 5.22 5.36
N LEU A 28 -0.50 4.27 5.61
CA LEU A 28 -0.32 3.24 6.64
C LEU A 28 0.94 2.40 6.36
N LEU A 29 1.11 1.96 5.11
CA LEU A 29 2.22 1.11 4.72
C LEU A 29 3.55 1.86 4.73
N LEU A 30 3.57 3.12 4.24
CA LEU A 30 4.75 3.98 4.33
C LEU A 30 5.14 4.26 5.79
N ARG A 31 4.17 4.51 6.67
CA ARG A 31 4.44 4.68 8.11
C ARG A 31 5.08 3.42 8.70
N LYS A 32 4.59 2.22 8.37
CA LYS A 32 5.17 0.97 8.84
C LYS A 32 6.62 0.80 8.36
N MET A 33 6.90 1.16 7.11
CA MET A 33 8.26 1.18 6.58
C MET A 33 9.15 2.17 7.33
N SER A 34 8.64 3.37 7.66
CA SER A 34 9.37 4.35 8.47
C SER A 34 9.61 3.89 9.92
N GLU A 35 8.74 3.03 10.45
CA GLU A 35 8.90 2.36 11.75
C GLU A 35 9.88 1.17 11.67
N GLY A 36 10.44 0.86 10.49
CA GLY A 36 11.46 -0.17 10.27
C GLY A 36 10.94 -1.48 9.66
N ALA A 37 9.66 -1.58 9.31
CA ALA A 37 9.12 -2.78 8.64
C ALA A 37 9.72 -2.94 7.25
N MET A 38 10.25 -4.13 6.94
CA MET A 38 10.70 -4.49 5.60
C MET A 38 9.54 -5.02 4.77
N ALA A 39 9.73 -5.12 3.44
CA ALA A 39 8.71 -5.64 2.53
C ALA A 39 8.21 -7.04 2.95
N ALA A 40 9.11 -7.92 3.38
CA ALA A 40 8.75 -9.25 3.88
C ALA A 40 7.86 -9.20 5.14
N ASP A 41 8.06 -8.20 6.01
CA ASP A 41 7.21 -8.01 7.19
C ASP A 41 5.81 -7.57 6.77
N LEU A 42 5.70 -6.64 5.81
CA LEU A 42 4.41 -6.20 5.28
C LEU A 42 3.63 -7.34 4.62
N LEU A 43 4.29 -8.19 3.84
CA LEU A 43 3.66 -9.38 3.23
C LEU A 43 3.19 -10.39 4.28
N ARG A 44 3.92 -10.52 5.40
CA ARG A 44 3.52 -11.37 6.53
C ARG A 44 2.35 -10.78 7.31
N MET A 45 2.35 -9.47 7.53
CA MET A 45 1.30 -8.74 8.25
C MET A 45 -0.01 -8.64 7.45
N TYR A 46 0.11 -8.56 6.13
CA TYR A 46 -1.01 -8.39 5.22
C TYR A 46 -0.91 -9.44 4.09
N PRO A 47 -1.40 -10.68 4.33
CA PRO A 47 -1.27 -11.79 3.37
C PRO A 47 -1.91 -11.53 2.00
N GLN A 48 -2.82 -10.55 1.91
CA GLN A 48 -3.43 -10.10 0.67
C GLN A 48 -2.54 -9.17 -0.18
N LEU A 49 -1.41 -8.70 0.35
CA LEU A 49 -0.44 -7.92 -0.41
C LEU A 49 0.44 -8.85 -1.23
N GLU A 50 0.74 -8.41 -2.45
CA GLU A 50 1.82 -8.97 -3.26
C GLU A 50 3.05 -8.05 -3.19
N MET A 51 4.22 -8.60 -3.50
CA MET A 51 5.46 -7.82 -3.53
C MET A 51 5.35 -6.57 -4.43
N ALA A 52 4.66 -6.71 -5.56
CA ALA A 52 4.43 -5.62 -6.50
C ALA A 52 3.51 -4.51 -5.92
N ASP A 53 2.67 -4.80 -4.93
CA ASP A 53 1.89 -3.78 -4.22
C ASP A 53 2.80 -2.98 -3.28
N VAL A 54 3.71 -3.66 -2.58
CA VAL A 54 4.70 -3.02 -1.71
C VAL A 54 5.65 -2.12 -2.49
N GLU A 55 6.12 -2.58 -3.66
CA GLU A 55 6.92 -1.78 -4.59
C GLU A 55 6.15 -0.56 -5.10
N ALA A 56 4.86 -0.74 -5.46
CA ALA A 56 4.02 0.37 -5.90
C ALA A 56 3.83 1.42 -4.80
N VAL A 57 3.67 1.00 -3.54
CA VAL A 57 3.60 1.88 -2.37
C VAL A 57 4.92 2.60 -2.14
N ALA A 58 6.05 1.90 -2.19
CA ALA A 58 7.38 2.49 -2.00
C ALA A 58 7.72 3.54 -3.06
N ALA A 59 7.22 3.38 -4.29
CA ALA A 59 7.36 4.35 -5.38
C ALA A 59 6.51 5.62 -5.22
N LYS A 60 5.66 5.71 -4.19
CA LYS A 60 4.82 6.88 -3.85
C LYS A 60 5.36 7.70 -2.66
N ARG A 61 6.61 7.46 -2.25
CA ARG A 61 7.31 8.29 -1.26
C ARG A 61 7.38 9.76 -1.66
#